data_AF-A0A6G0YFM5-F1
#
_entry.id   AF-A0A6G0YFM5-F1
#
_cell.length_a   1.000
_cell.length_b   1.000
_cell.length_c   1.000
_cell.angle_alpha   90.00
_cell.angle_beta   90.00
_cell.angle_gamma   90.00
#
_symmetry.space_group_name_H-M   'P 1'
#
loop_
_entity.id
_entity.type
_entity.pdbx_description
1 polymer ?
#
loop_
_entity_poly.entity_id
_entity_poly.type
_entity_poly.pdbx_seq_one_letter_code
_entity_poly.pdbx_strand_id
1 'polypeptide(L)' 'MASNQWVVGFFEKENKYSVIPYNWLISCGNLWISKWPKTGNVTELIQSLAEPVIDWPTYPVKIVSEYF' A
#
# COMPACT_ATOMS: atom_id res chain seq x y z
N MET A 1 19.26 7.85 4.00
CA MET A 1 18.75 6.98 5.07
C MET A 1 17.74 6.06 4.42
N ALA A 2 17.94 4.75 4.54
CA ALA A 2 17.30 3.73 3.71
C ALA A 2 15.78 3.92 3.69
N SER A 3 15.29 4.23 2.51
CA SER A 3 13.91 4.52 2.16
C SER A 3 13.10 3.23 2.30
N ASN A 4 12.24 3.13 3.32
CA ASN A 4 11.31 2.02 3.47
C ASN A 4 10.50 1.85 2.17
N GLN A 5 10.82 0.84 1.35
CA GLN A 5 10.23 0.72 0.02
C GLN A 5 8.89 -0.02 0.07
N TRP A 6 8.74 -1.02 0.94
CA TRP A 6 7.54 -1.86 1.04
C TRP A 6 7.16 -2.22 2.47
N VAL A 7 5.87 -2.43 2.69
CA VAL A 7 5.29 -2.95 3.93
C VAL A 7 4.34 -4.11 3.64
N VAL A 8 4.10 -4.95 4.63
CA VAL A 8 3.03 -5.96 4.57
C VAL A 8 1.80 -5.42 5.27
N GLY A 9 0.75 -5.20 4.48
CA GLY A 9 -0.56 -4.76 4.95
C GLY A 9 -1.57 -5.90 4.97
N PHE A 10 -2.41 -5.93 6.00
CA PHE A 10 -3.55 -6.83 6.15
C PHE A 10 -4.85 -6.10 5.88
N PHE A 11 -5.63 -6.64 4.94
CA PHE A 11 -6.95 -6.15 4.55
C PHE A 11 -8.02 -6.97 5.26
N GLU A 12 -8.56 -6.44 6.37
CA GLU A 12 -9.51 -7.17 7.22
C GLU A 12 -10.78 -7.58 6.48
N LYS A 13 -11.25 -6.72 5.56
CA LYS A 13 -12.47 -6.97 4.79
C LYS A 13 -12.36 -8.20 3.89
N GLU A 14 -11.16 -8.51 3.41
CA GLU A 14 -10.89 -9.62 2.49
C GLU A 14 -10.13 -10.78 3.14
N ASN A 15 -9.68 -10.62 4.39
CA ASN A 15 -8.80 -11.54 5.11
C ASN A 15 -7.54 -11.91 4.30
N LYS A 16 -6.90 -10.91 3.70
CA LYS A 16 -5.73 -11.08 2.83
C LYS A 16 -4.56 -10.20 3.26
N TYR A 17 -3.35 -10.71 3.02
CA TYR A 17 -2.11 -9.95 3.17
C TYR A 17 -1.60 -9.54 1.79
N SER A 18 -1.12 -8.31 1.68
CA SER A 18 -0.47 -7.83 0.46
C SER A 18 0.77 -7.00 0.80
N VAL A 19 1.73 -7.02 -0.11
CA VAL A 19 2.89 -6.14 -0.08
C VAL A 19 2.49 -4.81 -0.72
N ILE A 20 2.73 -3.71 -0.01
CA ILE A 20 2.31 -2.37 -0.39
C ILE A 20 3.52 -1.45 -0.38
N PRO A 21 3.77 -0.69 -1.45
CA PRO A 21 4.74 0.39 -1.44
C PRO A 21 4.43 1.44 -0.39
N TYR A 22 5.43 1.92 0.34
CA TYR A 22 5.19 2.91 1.41
C TYR A 22 4.56 4.20 0.89
N ASN A 23 4.88 4.62 -0.34
CA ASN A 23 4.29 5.80 -0.99
C ASN A 23 2.80 5.65 -1.31
N TRP A 24 2.24 4.44 -1.27
CA TRP A 24 0.80 4.20 -1.46
C TRP A 24 0.01 4.33 -0.16
N LEU A 25 0.71 4.43 0.97
CA LEU A 25 0.10 4.53 2.29
C LEU A 25 -0.17 5.97 2.67
N ILE A 26 -1.30 6.17 3.33
CA ILE A 26 -1.73 7.44 3.91
C ILE A 26 -2.12 7.13 5.35
N SER A 27 -1.50 7.87 6.28
CA SER A 27 -1.89 7.83 7.68
C SER A 27 -3.00 8.85 7.93
N CYS A 28 -4.16 8.37 8.38
CA CYS A 28 -5.28 9.18 8.85
C CYS A 28 -5.50 8.91 10.35
N GLY A 29 -4.68 9.57 11.18
CA GLY A 29 -4.72 9.41 12.63
C GLY A 29 -4.33 8.00 13.06
N ASN A 30 -5.29 7.21 13.53
CA ASN A 30 -5.07 5.82 13.94
C ASN A 30 -5.29 4.80 12.82
N LEU A 31 -5.69 5.23 11.63
CA LEU A 31 -5.98 4.34 10.50
C LEU A 31 -4.95 4.51 9.39
N TRP A 32 -4.42 3.39 8.91
CA TRP A 32 -3.64 3.35 7.69
C TRP A 32 -4.55 3.04 6.50
N ILE A 33 -4.36 3.79 5.42
CA ILE A 33 -5.13 3.67 4.19
C ILE A 33 -4.13 3.44 3.07
N SER A 34 -4.37 2.43 2.23
CA SER A 34 -3.57 2.18 1.03
C SER A 34 -4.34 2.57 -0.22
N LYS A 35 -3.65 3.20 -1.17
CA LYS A 35 -4.18 3.46 -2.52
C LYS A 35 -3.78 2.33 -3.45
N TRP A 36 -4.71 1.83 -4.25
CA TRP A 36 -4.43 0.79 -5.24
C TRP A 36 -4.91 1.19 -6.63
N PRO A 37 -4.19 0.84 -7.70
CA PRO A 37 -4.65 1.05 -9.07
C PRO A 37 -5.88 0.19 -9.39
N LYS A 38 -6.86 0.77 -10.09
CA LYS A 38 -8.01 0.02 -10.64
C LYS A 38 -7.62 -0.82 -11.87
N THR A 39 -6.60 -0.39 -12.60
CA THR A 39 -6.19 -0.93 -13.89
C THR A 39 -4.67 -0.96 -14.01
N GLY A 40 -4.14 -1.88 -14.83
CA GLY A 40 -2.71 -2.03 -15.08
C GLY A 40 -2.08 -3.22 -14.36
N ASN A 41 -0.78 -3.40 -14.58
CA ASN A 41 -0.01 -4.49 -13.97
C ASN A 41 0.43 -4.09 -12.55
N VAL A 42 -0.39 -4.46 -11.57
CA VAL A 42 -0.20 -4.12 -10.15
C VAL A 42 1.19 -4.53 -9.65
N THR A 43 1.68 -5.70 -10.02
CA THR A 43 3.00 -6.20 -9.59
C THR A 43 4.13 -5.30 -10.09
N GLU A 44 4.05 -4.87 -11.34
CA GLU A 44 5.04 -3.97 -11.95
C GLU A 44 5.00 -2.58 -11.31
N LEU A 45 3.80 -2.07 -10.99
CA LEU A 45 3.62 -0.79 -10.29
C LEU A 45 4.18 -0.83 -8.87
N ILE A 46 4.03 -1.96 -8.17
CA ILE A 46 4.63 -2.17 -6.84
C ILE A 46 6.16 -2.23 -6.93
N GLN A 47 6.70 -2.93 -7.93
CA GLN A 47 8.15 -3.05 -8.14
C GLN A 47 8.81 -1.73 -8.53
N SER A 48 8.11 -0.91 -9.33
CA SER A 48 8.58 0.41 -9.78
C SER A 48 8.32 1.53 -8.77
N LEU A 49 7.67 1.23 -7.63
CA LEU A 49 7.25 2.23 -6.63
C LEU A 49 6.46 3.38 -7.27
N ALA A 50 5.60 3.07 -8.24
CA ALA A 50 4.86 4.07 -9.00
C ALA A 50 4.09 5.01 -8.07
N GLU A 51 4.01 6.30 -8.41
CA GLU A 51 3.29 7.25 -7.56
C GLU A 51 1.78 7.06 -7.67
N PRO A 52 1.05 7.04 -6.54
CA PRO A 52 -0.40 6.84 -6.57
C PRO A 52 -1.11 8.08 -7.15
N VAL A 53 -1.93 7.86 -8.19
CA VAL A 53 -2.72 8.95 -8.79
C VAL A 53 -4.02 9.20 -8.03
N ILE A 54 -4.66 10.35 -8.28
CA ILE A 54 -5.86 10.78 -7.56
C ILE A 54 -7.07 9.85 -7.74
N ASP A 55 -7.16 9.11 -8.86
CA ASP A 55 -8.28 8.20 -9.14
C ASP A 55 -8.14 6.84 -8.45
N TRP A 56 -7.00 6.55 -7.82
CA TRP A 56 -6.79 5.26 -7.18
C TRP A 56 -7.68 5.10 -5.95
N PRO A 57 -8.50 4.04 -5.89
CA PRO A 57 -9.34 3.75 -4.75
C PRO A 57 -8.50 3.51 -3.50
N THR A 58 -9.06 3.92 -2.38
CA THR A 58 -8.47 3.81 -1.06
C THR A 58 -9.06 2.65 -0.29
N TYR A 59 -8.21 1.91 0.40
CA TYR A 59 -8.58 0.74 1.17
C TYR A 59 -7.96 0.82 2.56
N PRO A 60 -8.75 0.65 3.62
CA PRO A 60 -8.21 0.57 4.97
C PRO A 60 -7.33 -0.67 5.10
N VAL A 61 -6.17 -0.50 5.71
CA VAL A 61 -5.16 -1.56 5.86
C VAL A 61 -4.57 -1.50 7.26
N LYS A 62 -4.28 -2.66 7.84
CA LYS A 62 -3.48 -2.76 9.06
C LYS A 62 -2.05 -3.12 8.69
N ILE A 63 -1.09 -2.31 9.12
CA ILE A 63 0.33 -2.61 8.88
C ILE A 63 0.74 -3.72 9.85
N VAL A 64 1.22 -4.84 9.31
CA VAL A 64 1.58 -6.03 10.08
C VAL A 64 3.10 -6.14 10.23
N SER A 65 3.84 -5.77 9.19
CA SER A 65 5.30 -5.81 9.19
C SER A 65 5.86 -4.76 8.25
N GLU A 66 6.90 -4.09 8.71
CA GLU A 66 7.68 -3.11 7.95
C GLU A 66 9.06 -3.73 7.73
N TYR A 67 9.50 -3.80 6.47
CA TYR A 67 10.83 -4.32 6.14
C TYR A 67 11.76 -3.14 5.86
N PHE A 68 12.85 -3.08 6.64
CA PHE A 68 13.87 -2.01 6.64
C PHE A 68 15.14 -2.45 5.93
#